data_AF-A0A6V7IWX3-F1
#
_entry.id   AF-A0A6V7IWX3-F1
#
_cell.length_a   1.000
_cell.length_b   1.000
_cell.length_c   1.000
_cell.angle_alpha   90.00
_cell.angle_beta   90.00
_cell.angle_gamma   90.00
#
_symmetry.space_group_name_H-M   'P 1'
#
loop_
_entity.id
_entity.type
_entity.pdbx_description
1 polymer ?
#
loop_
_entity_poly.entity_id
_entity_poly.type
_entity_poly.pdbx_seq_one_letter_code
_entity_poly.pdbx_strand_id
1 'polypeptide(L)' 'LDKIEQLQTHENVEIYKLAYDIIEQYFSEDTDDTNLAPQVADGNFEFDPAATIPSEGFKF' A
#
# COMPACT_ATOMS: atom_id res chain seq x y z
N LEU A 1 12.08 -2.09 2.76
CA LEU A 1 12.17 -2.87 1.50
C LEU A 1 13.44 -3.72 1.50
N ASP A 2 14.59 -3.15 1.86
CA ASP A 2 15.93 -3.77 1.86
C ASP A 2 16.01 -5.21 2.41
N LYS A 3 15.39 -5.50 3.55
CA LYS A 3 15.41 -6.85 4.14
C LYS A 3 14.60 -7.87 3.35
N ILE A 4 13.52 -7.44 2.70
CA ILE A 4 12.66 -8.32 1.89
C ILE A 4 13.32 -8.56 0.53
N GLU A 5 13.99 -7.56 -0.04
CA GLU A 5 14.80 -7.71 -1.27
C GLU A 5 15.94 -8.71 -1.06
N GLN A 6 16.62 -8.68 0.08
CA GLN A 6 17.66 -9.67 0.41
C GLN A 6 17.12 -11.11 0.44
N LEU A 7 15.84 -11.31 0.77
CA LEU A 7 15.23 -12.63 0.80
C LEU A 7 14.93 -13.19 -0.60
N GLN A 8 14.98 -12.36 -1.65
CA GLN A 8 14.85 -12.82 -3.03
C GLN A 8 16.10 -13.59 -3.53
N THR A 9 17.21 -13.57 -2.80
CA THR A 9 18.40 -14.38 -3.12
C THR A 9 18.57 -15.57 -2.16
N HIS A 10 17.57 -15.88 -1.35
CA HIS A 10 17.66 -16.92 -0.33
C HIS A 10 17.57 -18.33 -0.96
N GLU A 11 18.39 -19.28 -0.49
CA GLU A 11 18.46 -20.64 -1.06
C GLU A 11 17.15 -21.43 -0.91
N ASN A 12 16.41 -21.16 0.17
CA ASN A 12 15.07 -21.70 0.33
C ASN A 12 14.08 -21.03 -0.63
N VAL A 13 13.58 -21.81 -1.60
CA VAL A 13 12.63 -21.40 -2.63
C VAL A 13 11.32 -20.83 -2.05
N GLU A 14 10.86 -21.32 -0.90
CA GLU A 14 9.64 -20.80 -0.26
C GLU A 14 9.84 -19.38 0.25
N ILE A 15 11.02 -19.08 0.80
CA ILE A 15 11.39 -17.75 1.29
C ILE A 15 11.51 -16.78 0.13
N TYR A 16 12.17 -17.20 -0.96
CA TYR A 16 12.24 -16.44 -2.20
C TYR A 16 10.85 -16.06 -2.72
N LYS A 17 9.96 -17.06 -2.87
CA LYS A 17 8.60 -16.85 -3.39
C LYS A 17 7.80 -15.89 -2.52
N LEU A 18 7.85 -16.06 -1.20
CA LEU A 18 7.15 -15.18 -0.28
C LEU A 18 7.66 -13.73 -0.37
N ALA A 19 8.98 -13.53 -0.48
CA ALA A 19 9.57 -12.21 -0.64
C ALA A 19 9.18 -11.57 -1.99
N TYR A 20 9.15 -12.37 -3.07
CA TYR A 20 8.68 -11.95 -4.38
C TYR A 20 7.22 -11.50 -4.33
N ASP A 21 6.32 -12.32 -3.79
CA ASP A 21 4.88 -12.03 -3.73
C ASP A 21 4.59 -10.76 -2.90
N ILE A 22 5.31 -10.53 -1.80
CA ILE A 22 5.15 -9.31 -0.99
C ILE A 22 5.61 -8.06 -1.75
N ILE A 23 6.74 -8.13 -2.46
CA ILE A 23 7.23 -7.01 -3.25
C ILE A 23 6.26 -6.72 -4.40
N GLU A 24 5.79 -7.78 -5.07
CA GLU A 24 4.86 -7.66 -6.18
C GLU A 24 3.55 -6.98 -5.76
N GLN A 25 2.95 -7.44 -4.65
CA GLN A 25 1.63 -7.02 -4.22
C GLN A 25 1.57 -5.62 -3.61
N TYR A 26 2.66 -5.14 -2.99
CA TYR A 26 2.63 -3.92 -2.15
C TYR A 26 3.65 -2.86 -2.54
N PHE A 27 4.65 -3.20 -3.35
CA PHE A 27 5.76 -2.31 -3.68
C PHE A 27 6.00 -2.18 -5.20
N SER A 28 5.25 -2.90 -6.04
CA SER A 28 5.29 -2.69 -7.48
C SER A 28 4.66 -1.35 -7.83
N GLU A 29 5.32 -0.60 -8.70
CA GLU A 29 4.81 0.70 -9.18
C GLU A 29 3.52 0.57 -10.01
N ASP A 30 3.17 -0.65 -10.44
CA ASP A 30 1.93 -0.98 -11.18
C ASP A 30 0.71 -1.26 -10.30
N THR A 31 0.83 -1.24 -8.97
CA THR A 31 -0.36 -1.15 -8.13
C THR A 31 -0.81 0.30 -8.11
N ASP A 32 -1.57 0.69 -9.15
CA ASP A 32 -2.61 1.71 -9.04
C ASP A 32 -3.55 1.28 -7.92
N ASP A 33 -3.12 1.46 -6.67
CA ASP A 33 -3.92 1.26 -5.48
C ASP A 33 -4.87 2.46 -5.42
N THR A 34 -5.77 2.52 -6.39
CA THR A 34 -6.78 3.56 -6.60
C THR A 34 -7.75 3.64 -5.41
N ASN A 35 -7.63 2.69 -4.46
CA ASN A 35 -8.36 2.64 -3.19
C ASN A 35 -7.57 3.21 -2.00
N LEU A 36 -6.24 3.34 -2.07
CA LEU A 36 -5.43 3.96 -1.01
C LEU A 36 -5.16 5.44 -1.27
N ALA A 37 -5.08 5.86 -2.53
CA ALA A 37 -5.02 7.26 -2.87
C ALA A 37 -6.41 7.89 -2.71
N PRO A 38 -6.58 8.99 -1.95
CA PRO A 38 -7.81 9.76 -2.01
C PRO A 38 -8.05 10.16 -3.46
N GLN A 39 -9.27 9.98 -3.97
CA GLN A 39 -9.60 10.41 -5.32
C GLN A 39 -9.38 11.93 -5.39
N VAL A 40 -8.40 12.35 -6.20
CA VAL A 40 -8.14 13.77 -6.43
C VAL A 40 -8.95 14.17 -7.65
N ALA A 41 -10.14 14.73 -7.42
CA ALA A 41 -10.90 15.41 -8.45
C ALA A 41 -10.56 16.91 -8.43
N ASP A 42 -10.12 17.47 -9.57
CA ASP A 42 -9.93 18.91 -9.76
C ASP A 42 -9.06 19.60 -8.68
N GLY A 43 -8.02 18.91 -8.19
CA GLY A 43 -7.09 19.45 -7.19
C GLY A 43 -7.63 19.48 -5.75
N ASN A 44 -8.80 18.88 -5.49
CA ASN A 44 -9.38 18.71 -4.16
C ASN A 44 -9.38 17.23 -3.77
N PHE A 45 -9.10 16.95 -2.50
CA PHE A 45 -9.19 15.60 -1.94
C PHE A 45 -10.65 15.25 -1.68
N GLU A 46 -11.18 14.22 -2.36
CA GLU A 46 -12.54 13.73 -2.16
C GLU A 46 -12.53 12.62 -1.08
N PHE A 47 -13.22 12.87 0.04
CA PHE A 47 -13.40 11.88 1.11
C PHE A 47 -14.80 11.28 1.00
N ASP A 48 -14.90 9.96 1.12
CA ASP A 48 -16.19 9.25 1.09
C ASP A 48 -17.11 9.78 2.22
N PRO A 49 -18.27 10.38 1.90
CA PRO A 49 -19.21 10.86 2.91
C PRO A 49 -19.85 9.74 3.74
N ALA A 50 -19.75 8.47 3.30
CA ALA A 50 -20.17 7.29 4.05
C ALA A 50 -19.07 6.76 5.00
N ALA A 51 -17.83 7.26 4.90
CA ALA A 51 -16.81 6.95 5.88
C ALA A 51 -17.25 7.49 7.25
N THR A 52 -17.36 6.60 8.23
CA THR A 52 -17.72 6.95 9.60
C THR A 52 -16.65 7.86 10.20
N ILE A 53 -16.77 9.16 10.01
CA ILE A 53 -15.86 10.16 10.58
C ILE A 53 -15.94 10.01 12.10
N PRO A 54 -14.85 9.67 12.81
CA PRO A 54 -14.85 9.68 14.26
C PRO A 54 -15.21 11.09 14.71
N SER A 55 -16.31 11.21 15.45
CA SER A 55 -16.90 12.48 15.92
C SER A 55 -15.98 13.33 16.80
N GLU A 56 -14.77 12.85 17.09
CA GLU A 56 -13.82 13.47 18.02
C GLU A 56 -12.81 14.41 17.34
N GLY A 57 -12.79 14.49 16.01
CA GLY A 57 -12.01 15.48 15.25
C GLY A 57 -10.49 15.35 15.41
N PHE A 58 -9.73 15.72 14.38
CA PHE A 58 -8.28 15.80 14.51
C PHE A 58 -7.90 17.08 15.26
N LYS A 59 -7.28 16.94 16.44
CA LYS A 59 -6.65 18.07 17.15
C LYS A 59 -5.20 18.19 16.68
N PHE A 60 -4.85 19.36 16.15
CA PHE A 60 -3.48 19.77 15.82
C PHE A 60 -2.82 20.47 17.01
#